data_AF-A0A6S7I7E9-F1
#
_entry.id   AF-A0A6S7I7E9-F1
#
_cell.length_a   1.000
_cell.length_b   1.000
_cell.length_c   1.000
_cell.angle_alpha   90.00
_cell.angle_beta   90.00
_cell.angle_gamma   90.00
#
_symmetry.space_group_name_H-M   'P 1'
#
loop_
_entity.id
_entity.type
_entity.pdbx_description
1 polymer ?
#
loop_
_entity_poly.entity_id
_entity_poly.type
_entity_poly.pdbx_seq_one_letter_code
_entity_poly.pdbx_strand_id
1 'polypeptide(L)'
;DGNHEEASNNRPLSLLTFLSKICEKVALNQFGSYLMKNKKMSTHQSGNKKHHSCETLNLLTGDTILKAMDGKLFTALILIDLSKAFDSVNHTFLLTKLSNVGASPSVVKWFESYLTGRTQSVRIGSTVSTPLPVSYGVPQGAILSPLLFSIYTNDLPSSVHHSKLESYVDDSKILLSFTVANVDCLKQQREEDLYLIANSCSENELLINPGKTKYMLIGTRQNLQQLPVDMTINFLNETITPSPLPKI
;
A
#
# COMPACT_ATOMS: atom_id res chain seq x y z
N ASP A 1 -14.67 3.70 12.41
CA ASP A 1 -14.98 2.57 13.31
C ASP A 1 -13.79 2.27 14.20
N GLY A 2 -14.00 2.35 15.51
CA GLY A 2 -12.98 2.19 16.55
C GLY A 2 -13.32 3.02 17.77
N ASN A 3 -12.99 2.53 18.97
CA ASN A 3 -13.17 3.31 20.19
C ASN A 3 -12.20 4.52 20.17
N HIS A 4 -12.74 5.74 20.22
CA HIS A 4 -11.94 6.98 20.16
C HIS A 4 -11.06 7.20 21.40
N GLU A 5 -11.36 6.52 22.50
CA GLU A 5 -10.54 6.53 23.72
C GLU A 5 -9.26 5.69 23.57
N GLU A 6 -9.22 4.76 22.61
CA GLU A 6 -8.01 4.01 22.30
C GLU A 6 -7.14 4.84 21.34
N ALA A 7 -6.02 5.35 21.84
CA ALA A 7 -5.10 6.17 21.06
C ALA A 7 -4.64 5.52 19.74
N SER A 8 -4.55 4.19 19.70
CA SER A 8 -4.20 3.40 18.50
C SER A 8 -5.22 3.51 17.36
N ASN A 9 -6.47 3.90 17.66
CA ASN A 9 -7.54 4.05 16.67
C ASN A 9 -7.61 5.47 16.08
N ASN A 10 -6.85 6.42 16.64
CA ASN A 10 -6.85 7.80 16.20
C ASN A 10 -5.76 8.03 15.14
N ARG A 11 -6.12 8.73 14.05
CA ARG A 11 -5.19 9.14 12.99
C ARG A 11 -4.83 10.62 13.15
N PRO A 12 -3.61 10.97 13.58
CA PRO A 12 -3.22 12.37 13.73
C PRO A 12 -3.07 13.04 12.36
N LEU A 13 -3.67 14.22 12.19
CA LEU A 13 -3.47 15.04 10.98
C LEU A 13 -2.40 16.10 11.24
N SER A 14 -1.40 16.16 10.36
CA SER A 14 -0.34 17.15 10.42
C SER A 14 -0.80 18.48 9.82
N LEU A 15 -0.93 19.51 10.65
CA LEU A 15 -1.24 20.87 10.20
C LEU A 15 0.04 21.61 9.79
N LEU A 16 0.34 21.57 8.49
CA LEU A 16 1.50 22.26 7.92
C LEU A 16 1.24 23.76 7.75
N THR A 17 2.31 24.56 7.87
CA THR A 17 2.26 25.99 7.60
C THR A 17 1.91 26.26 6.14
N PHE A 18 1.25 27.39 5.86
CA PHE A 18 0.82 27.74 4.51
C PHE A 18 2.00 27.81 3.52
N LEU A 19 3.14 28.37 3.94
CA LEU A 19 4.34 28.42 3.11
C LEU A 19 4.87 27.03 2.77
N SER A 20 4.87 26.08 3.73
CA SER A 20 5.24 24.68 3.45
C SER A 20 4.36 24.09 2.36
N LYS A 21 3.04 24.30 2.44
CA LYS A 21 2.08 23.79 1.45
C LYS A 21 2.35 24.34 0.05
N ILE A 22 2.73 25.62 -0.09
CA ILE A 22 3.11 26.19 -1.39
C ILE A 22 4.36 25.50 -1.93
N CYS A 23 5.41 25.39 -1.13
CA CYS A 23 6.66 24.74 -1.52
C CYS A 23 6.44 23.27 -1.91
N GLU A 24 5.67 22.54 -1.11
CA GLU A 24 5.28 21.16 -1.41
C GLU A 24 4.53 21.04 -2.73
N LYS A 25 3.60 21.97 -3.01
CA LYS A 25 2.85 21.95 -4.26
C LYS A 25 3.74 22.20 -5.47
N VAL A 26 4.68 23.14 -5.37
CA VAL A 26 5.66 23.42 -6.43
C VAL A 26 6.56 22.20 -6.66
N ALA A 27 7.09 21.61 -5.59
CA ALA A 27 7.92 20.40 -5.67
C ALA A 27 7.15 19.22 -6.27
N LEU A 28 5.91 18.97 -5.84
CA LEU A 28 5.03 17.93 -6.38
C LEU A 28 4.81 18.11 -7.88
N ASN A 29 4.48 19.34 -8.31
CA ASN A 29 4.20 19.62 -9.72
C ASN A 29 5.45 19.37 -10.59
N GLN A 30 6.63 19.83 -10.16
CA GLN A 30 7.86 19.67 -10.92
C GLN A 30 8.35 18.21 -10.92
N PHE A 31 8.52 17.63 -9.74
CA PHE A 31 9.10 16.30 -9.58
C PHE A 31 8.11 15.20 -10.02
N GLY A 32 6.82 15.34 -9.69
CA GLY A 32 5.79 14.42 -10.18
C GLY A 32 5.70 14.40 -11.71
N SER A 33 5.80 15.57 -12.37
CA SER A 33 5.85 15.64 -13.83
C SER A 33 7.08 14.97 -14.42
N TYR A 34 8.25 15.14 -13.79
CA TYR A 34 9.48 14.45 -14.17
C TYR A 34 9.33 12.91 -14.07
N LEU A 35 8.82 12.40 -12.95
CA LEU A 35 8.64 10.96 -12.72
C LEU A 35 7.70 10.34 -13.76
N MET A 36 6.59 11.02 -14.07
CA MET A 36 5.63 10.59 -15.07
C MET A 36 6.22 10.60 -16.49
N LYS A 37 6.87 11.71 -16.89
CA LYS A 37 7.46 11.87 -18.23
C LYS A 37 8.54 10.82 -18.51
N ASN A 38 9.32 10.46 -17.49
CA ASN A 38 10.43 9.52 -17.61
C ASN A 38 10.06 8.08 -17.23
N LYS A 39 8.76 7.78 -17.01
CA LYS A 39 8.25 6.44 -16.65
C LYS A 39 9.01 5.81 -15.47
N LYS A 40 9.29 6.61 -14.44
CA LYS A 40 10.05 6.19 -13.24
C LYS A 40 9.19 5.52 -12.17
N MET A 41 7.86 5.61 -12.30
CA MET A 41 6.90 4.96 -11.42
C MET A 41 6.37 3.69 -12.06
N SER A 42 6.27 2.62 -11.27
CA SER A 42 5.65 1.37 -11.68
C SER A 42 4.13 1.52 -11.81
N THR A 43 3.51 0.61 -12.56
CA THR A 43 2.09 0.70 -12.92
C THR A 43 1.13 0.17 -11.85
N HIS A 44 1.63 -0.52 -10.84
CA HIS A 44 0.82 -1.13 -9.77
C HIS A 44 0.06 -0.08 -8.93
N GLN A 45 0.66 1.11 -8.75
CA GLN A 45 0.13 2.17 -7.92
C GLN A 45 -0.84 3.07 -8.71
N SER A 46 -2.10 3.09 -8.29
CA SER A 46 -3.15 3.96 -8.86
C SER A 46 -3.45 5.19 -7.99
N GLY A 47 -2.98 5.23 -6.75
CA GLY A 47 -3.09 6.39 -5.88
C GLY A 47 -2.24 7.56 -6.38
N ASN A 48 -2.75 8.79 -6.24
CA ASN A 48 -2.04 10.05 -6.55
C ASN A 48 -1.53 10.18 -7.99
N LYS A 49 -2.11 9.39 -8.90
CA LYS A 49 -1.79 9.43 -10.32
C LYS A 49 -2.91 10.16 -11.06
N LYS A 50 -2.54 11.08 -11.95
CA LYS A 50 -3.51 11.84 -12.74
C LYS A 50 -4.38 10.87 -13.56
N HIS A 51 -5.69 11.08 -13.54
CA HIS A 51 -6.71 10.23 -14.20
C HIS A 51 -6.89 8.83 -13.60
N HIS A 52 -6.37 8.57 -12.40
CA HIS A 52 -6.68 7.38 -11.62
C HIS A 52 -7.50 7.78 -10.37
N SER A 53 -8.38 6.88 -9.95
CA SER A 53 -9.17 6.97 -8.72
C SER A 53 -9.40 5.57 -8.14
N CYS A 54 -9.95 5.50 -6.93
CA CYS A 54 -10.33 4.24 -6.31
C CYS A 54 -11.35 3.48 -7.19
N GLU A 55 -12.30 4.20 -7.79
CA GLU A 55 -13.30 3.65 -8.70
C GLU A 55 -12.64 3.04 -9.95
N THR A 56 -11.69 3.74 -10.58
CA THR A 56 -11.00 3.20 -11.77
C THR A 56 -10.22 1.93 -11.43
N LEU A 57 -9.61 1.87 -10.24
CA LEU A 57 -8.90 0.67 -9.80
C LEU A 57 -9.87 -0.47 -9.52
N ASN A 58 -10.98 -0.21 -8.83
CA ASN A 58 -11.99 -1.22 -8.55
C ASN A 58 -12.66 -1.74 -9.83
N LEU A 59 -12.89 -0.89 -10.82
CA LEU A 59 -13.36 -1.32 -12.15
C LEU A 59 -12.34 -2.23 -12.83
N LEU A 60 -11.04 -1.88 -12.82
CA LEU A 60 -9.98 -2.72 -13.39
C LEU A 60 -9.90 -4.09 -12.70
N THR A 61 -9.97 -4.10 -11.37
CA THR A 61 -9.96 -5.34 -10.57
C THR A 61 -11.20 -6.18 -10.86
N GLY A 62 -12.38 -5.56 -10.91
CA GLY A 62 -13.64 -6.23 -11.22
C GLY A 62 -13.64 -6.84 -12.62
N ASP A 63 -13.19 -6.09 -13.64
CA ASP A 63 -13.04 -6.59 -15.01
C ASP A 63 -12.04 -7.75 -15.09
N THR A 64 -10.93 -7.69 -14.35
CA THR A 64 -9.95 -8.79 -14.27
C THR A 64 -10.60 -10.06 -13.70
N ILE A 65 -11.37 -9.93 -12.63
CA ILE A 65 -12.08 -11.05 -11.98
C ILE A 65 -13.17 -11.62 -12.92
N LEU A 66 -13.97 -10.77 -13.54
CA LEU A 66 -15.04 -11.20 -14.44
C LEU A 66 -14.48 -11.94 -15.66
N LYS A 67 -13.40 -11.45 -16.26
CA LYS A 67 -12.71 -12.15 -17.36
C LYS A 67 -12.18 -13.52 -16.93
N ALA A 68 -11.64 -13.63 -15.71
CA ALA A 68 -11.22 -14.92 -15.18
C ALA A 68 -12.42 -15.87 -15.02
N MET A 69 -13.55 -15.37 -14.52
CA MET A 69 -14.78 -16.15 -14.38
C MET A 69 -15.35 -16.63 -15.71
N ASP A 70 -15.34 -15.79 -16.75
CA ASP A 70 -15.74 -16.17 -18.11
C ASP A 70 -14.87 -17.32 -18.66
N GLY A 71 -13.59 -17.32 -18.30
CA GLY A 71 -12.64 -18.40 -18.56
C GLY A 71 -12.79 -19.63 -17.66
N LYS A 72 -13.85 -19.71 -16.85
CA LYS A 72 -14.09 -20.75 -15.83
C LYS A 72 -12.99 -20.86 -14.77
N LEU A 73 -12.25 -19.77 -14.55
CA LEU A 73 -11.25 -19.67 -13.50
C LEU A 73 -11.86 -19.13 -12.20
N PHE A 74 -11.11 -19.34 -11.14
CA PHE A 74 -11.30 -18.73 -9.83
C PHE A 74 -10.30 -17.60 -9.67
N THR A 75 -10.58 -16.65 -8.79
CA THR A 75 -9.61 -15.65 -8.36
C THR A 75 -9.47 -15.67 -6.85
N ALA A 76 -8.24 -15.85 -6.37
CA ALA A 76 -7.83 -15.52 -5.02
C ALA A 76 -7.48 -14.03 -4.97
N LEU A 77 -8.23 -13.27 -4.16
CA LEU A 77 -7.98 -11.87 -3.89
C LEU A 77 -7.53 -11.72 -2.44
N ILE A 78 -6.32 -11.20 -2.22
CA ILE A 78 -5.81 -10.89 -0.88
C ILE A 78 -5.61 -9.39 -0.78
N LEU A 79 -6.26 -8.78 0.21
CA LEU A 79 -6.14 -7.37 0.58
C LEU A 79 -5.15 -7.27 1.73
N ILE A 80 -4.00 -6.65 1.48
CA ILE A 80 -2.88 -6.50 2.41
C ILE A 80 -3.00 -5.11 3.06
N ASP A 81 -3.09 -5.09 4.39
CA ASP A 81 -3.16 -3.86 5.18
C ASP A 81 -1.79 -3.56 5.78
N LEU A 82 -1.30 -2.34 5.60
CA LEU A 82 -0.04 -1.89 6.22
C LEU A 82 -0.34 -1.16 7.54
N SER A 83 0.33 -1.57 8.60
CA SER A 83 0.26 -0.90 9.90
C SER A 83 0.98 0.43 9.86
N LYS A 84 0.25 1.53 10.11
CA LYS A 84 0.80 2.89 10.21
C LYS A 84 1.70 3.26 9.02
N ALA A 85 1.28 2.92 7.80
CA ALA A 85 2.10 2.96 6.59
C ALA A 85 2.88 4.27 6.41
N PHE A 86 2.22 5.43 6.57
CA PHE A 86 2.86 6.73 6.46
C PHE A 86 3.83 7.05 7.60
N ASP A 87 3.57 6.55 8.81
CA ASP A 87 4.42 6.79 9.99
C ASP A 87 5.66 5.88 9.99
N SER A 88 5.61 4.75 9.29
CA SER A 88 6.70 3.76 9.20
C SER A 88 7.81 4.13 8.20
N VAL A 89 7.64 5.18 7.40
CA VAL A 89 8.59 5.52 6.34
C VAL A 89 9.95 5.95 6.92
N ASN A 90 11.00 5.16 6.69
CA ASN A 90 12.36 5.53 7.07
C ASN A 90 12.90 6.63 6.15
N HIS A 91 13.38 7.74 6.73
CA HIS A 91 13.85 8.89 5.94
C HIS A 91 15.10 8.55 5.11
N THR A 92 16.05 7.80 5.65
CA THR A 92 17.29 7.41 4.96
C THR A 92 16.99 6.52 3.76
N PHE A 93 16.11 5.51 3.93
CA PHE A 93 15.69 4.68 2.81
C PHE A 93 14.90 5.47 1.78
N LEU A 94 14.01 6.38 2.20
CA LEU A 94 13.27 7.24 1.28
C LEU A 94 14.21 8.11 0.42
N LEU A 95 15.26 8.70 1.00
CA LEU A 95 16.27 9.47 0.25
C LEU A 95 17.03 8.62 -0.77
N THR A 96 17.31 7.36 -0.41
CA THR A 96 17.91 6.38 -1.33
C THR A 96 16.95 6.05 -2.48
N LYS A 97 15.67 5.80 -2.19
CA LYS A 97 14.64 5.54 -3.21
C LYS A 97 14.43 6.74 -4.14
N LEU A 98 14.47 7.96 -3.61
CA LEU A 98 14.45 9.19 -4.41
C LEU A 98 15.61 9.25 -5.41
N SER A 99 16.81 8.87 -4.97
CA SER A 99 17.98 8.77 -5.86
C SER A 99 17.79 7.70 -6.93
N ASN A 100 17.25 6.53 -6.58
CA ASN A 100 17.00 5.41 -7.49
C ASN A 100 15.98 5.75 -8.60
N VAL A 101 14.98 6.58 -8.31
CA VAL A 101 14.04 7.08 -9.33
C VAL A 101 14.61 8.24 -10.17
N GLY A 102 15.87 8.60 -9.94
CA GLY A 102 16.62 9.57 -10.74
C GLY A 102 16.48 11.01 -10.26
N ALA A 103 16.23 11.25 -8.97
CA ALA A 103 16.35 12.59 -8.41
C ALA A 103 17.83 13.04 -8.40
N SER A 104 18.08 14.28 -8.84
CA SER A 104 19.43 14.86 -8.75
C SER A 104 19.85 15.09 -7.28
N PRO A 105 21.15 15.18 -6.96
CA PRO A 105 21.62 15.41 -5.59
C PRO A 105 21.03 16.65 -4.91
N SER A 106 20.75 17.73 -5.66
CA SER A 106 20.10 18.93 -5.12
C SER A 106 18.65 18.69 -4.72
N VAL A 107 17.91 17.89 -5.50
CA VAL A 107 16.53 17.49 -5.18
C VAL A 107 16.51 16.58 -3.96
N VAL A 108 17.44 15.61 -3.87
CA VAL A 108 17.56 14.75 -2.69
C VAL A 108 17.85 15.57 -1.43
N LYS A 109 18.79 16.53 -1.50
CA LYS A 109 19.07 17.46 -0.39
C LYS A 109 17.86 18.33 -0.01
N TRP A 110 17.04 18.71 -0.98
CA TRP A 110 15.80 19.45 -0.69
C TRP A 110 14.80 18.59 0.09
N PHE A 111 14.62 17.33 -0.30
CA PHE A 111 13.77 16.38 0.44
C PHE A 111 14.35 16.02 1.82
N GLU A 112 15.67 15.88 1.93
CA GLU A 112 16.35 15.71 3.21
C GLU A 112 16.04 16.89 4.15
N SER A 113 16.23 18.12 3.68
CA SER A 113 15.86 19.32 4.43
C SER A 113 14.37 19.39 4.79
N TYR A 114 13.48 18.83 3.96
CA TYR A 114 12.05 18.79 4.22
C TYR A 114 11.66 17.79 5.33
N LEU A 115 12.43 16.71 5.47
CA LEU A 115 12.19 15.60 6.41
C LEU A 115 12.93 15.78 7.75
N THR A 116 14.14 16.35 7.73
CA THR A 116 15.00 16.51 8.90
C THR A 116 14.58 17.67 9.81
N GLY A 117 14.85 17.55 11.11
CA GLY A 117 14.65 18.62 12.10
C GLY A 117 13.18 18.87 12.44
N ARG A 118 12.28 17.98 12.03
CA ARG A 118 10.85 18.07 12.30
C ARG A 118 10.54 17.67 13.73
N THR A 119 9.56 18.35 14.31
CA THR A 119 8.97 17.99 15.59
C THR A 119 7.45 17.94 15.47
N GLN A 120 6.81 17.21 16.38
CA GLN A 120 5.36 17.13 16.49
C GLN A 120 4.91 17.31 17.95
N SER A 121 3.72 17.90 18.11
CA SER A 121 3.02 18.04 19.38
C SER A 121 1.56 17.67 19.19
N VAL A 122 0.94 17.13 20.24
CA VAL A 122 -0.50 16.85 20.27
C VAL A 122 -1.20 17.96 21.04
N ARG A 123 -2.34 18.46 20.52
CA ARG A 123 -3.20 19.42 21.21
C ARG A 123 -4.56 18.78 21.50
N ILE A 124 -4.98 18.82 22.76
CA ILE A 124 -6.32 18.42 23.21
C ILE A 124 -6.93 19.61 23.95
N GLY A 125 -7.96 20.22 23.35
CA GLY A 125 -8.52 21.48 23.86
C GLY A 125 -7.47 22.60 23.86
N SER A 126 -7.23 23.20 25.02
CA SER A 126 -6.22 24.25 25.24
C SER A 126 -4.83 23.70 25.61
N THR A 127 -4.71 22.40 25.89
CA THR A 127 -3.46 21.79 26.35
C THR A 127 -2.64 21.29 25.15
N VAL A 128 -1.33 21.58 25.16
CA VAL A 128 -0.38 21.17 24.12
C VAL A 128 0.74 20.36 24.77
N SER A 129 1.07 19.21 24.19
CA SER A 129 2.19 18.39 24.65
C SER A 129 3.53 19.04 24.35
N THR A 130 4.56 18.63 25.09
CA THR A 130 5.94 18.93 24.71
C THR A 130 6.22 18.43 23.28
N PRO A 131 6.97 19.20 22.46
CA PRO A 131 7.35 18.75 21.13
C PRO A 131 8.30 17.55 21.19
N LEU A 132 8.06 16.58 20.33
CA LEU A 132 8.93 15.42 20.15
C LEU A 132 9.49 15.38 18.72
N PRO A 133 10.73 14.93 18.51
CA PRO A 133 11.30 14.81 17.17
C PRO A 133 10.55 13.75 16.34
N VAL A 134 10.47 13.99 15.04
CA VAL A 134 9.91 13.05 14.04
C VAL A 134 11.08 12.45 13.26
N SER A 135 11.50 11.25 13.64
CA SER A 135 12.60 10.51 12.99
C SER A 135 12.14 9.51 11.93
N TYR A 136 10.84 9.22 11.90
CA TYR A 136 10.19 8.31 10.96
C TYR A 136 8.90 8.93 10.44
N GLY A 137 8.52 8.49 9.26
CA GLY A 137 7.26 8.79 8.65
C GLY A 137 7.26 10.06 7.81
N VAL A 138 6.25 10.17 6.96
CA VAL A 138 5.94 11.40 6.24
C VAL A 138 4.62 11.98 6.78
N PRO A 139 4.45 13.30 6.86
CA PRO A 139 3.34 13.88 7.61
C PRO A 139 1.98 13.54 6.99
N GLN A 140 1.08 12.93 7.76
CA GLN A 140 -0.26 12.61 7.28
C GLN A 140 -1.04 13.89 6.97
N GLY A 141 -1.56 14.00 5.74
CA GLY A 141 -2.24 15.20 5.24
C GLY A 141 -1.34 16.23 4.54
N ALA A 142 -0.03 15.96 4.43
CA ALA A 142 0.85 16.75 3.57
C ALA A 142 0.61 16.49 2.08
N ILE A 143 0.95 17.47 1.24
CA ILE A 143 0.75 17.39 -0.20
C ILE A 143 1.74 16.40 -0.83
N LEU A 144 2.96 16.32 -0.30
CA LEU A 144 4.01 15.43 -0.81
C LEU A 144 3.93 14.00 -0.27
N SER A 145 3.35 13.78 0.91
CA SER A 145 3.35 12.46 1.57
C SER A 145 2.88 11.32 0.67
N PRO A 146 1.78 11.47 -0.09
CA PRO A 146 1.31 10.37 -0.93
C PRO A 146 2.24 10.05 -2.10
N LEU A 147 2.93 11.04 -2.68
CA LEU A 147 3.96 10.83 -3.70
C LEU A 147 5.18 10.12 -3.09
N LEU A 148 5.64 10.59 -1.93
CA LEU A 148 6.79 10.00 -1.24
C LEU A 148 6.54 8.54 -0.87
N PHE A 149 5.33 8.22 -0.37
CA PHE A 149 4.94 6.84 -0.10
C PHE A 149 4.91 5.99 -1.37
N SER A 150 4.38 6.53 -2.48
CA SER A 150 4.38 5.82 -3.77
C SER A 150 5.79 5.54 -4.30
N ILE A 151 6.75 6.43 -4.06
CA ILE A 151 8.17 6.23 -4.40
C ILE A 151 8.79 5.17 -3.50
N TYR A 152 8.45 5.19 -2.21
CA TYR A 152 8.96 4.28 -1.20
C TYR A 152 8.62 2.81 -1.52
N THR A 153 7.40 2.56 -2.00
CA THR A 153 6.90 1.22 -2.38
C THR A 153 7.03 0.91 -3.88
N ASN A 154 7.73 1.75 -4.65
CA ASN A 154 7.73 1.69 -6.11
C ASN A 154 8.29 0.36 -6.68
N ASP A 155 9.16 -0.30 -5.93
CA ASP A 155 9.81 -1.57 -6.27
C ASP A 155 9.11 -2.80 -5.68
N LEU A 156 8.07 -2.64 -4.86
CA LEU A 156 7.29 -3.76 -4.32
C LEU A 156 6.78 -4.76 -5.38
N PRO A 157 6.38 -4.35 -6.61
CA PRO A 157 5.99 -5.30 -7.65
C PRO A 157 7.09 -6.28 -8.08
N SER A 158 8.37 -5.95 -7.84
CA SER A 158 9.47 -6.86 -8.15
C SER A 158 9.54 -8.08 -7.22
N SER A 159 8.82 -8.02 -6.09
CA SER A 159 8.71 -9.10 -5.11
C SER A 159 7.53 -10.04 -5.38
N VAL A 160 6.81 -9.90 -6.50
CA VAL A 160 5.63 -10.71 -6.81
C VAL A 160 5.86 -11.47 -8.12
N HIS A 161 5.77 -12.80 -8.07
CA HIS A 161 6.12 -13.68 -9.19
C HIS A 161 4.88 -14.22 -9.91
N HIS A 162 3.84 -14.59 -9.17
CA HIS A 162 2.68 -15.31 -9.74
C HIS A 162 1.44 -14.43 -9.82
N SER A 163 1.27 -13.53 -8.85
CA SER A 163 0.08 -12.71 -8.69
C SER A 163 0.22 -11.35 -9.39
N LYS A 164 -0.92 -10.74 -9.71
CA LYS A 164 -0.99 -9.33 -10.09
C LYS A 164 -1.09 -8.47 -8.82
N LEU A 165 -0.09 -7.62 -8.59
CA LEU A 165 -0.13 -6.61 -7.51
C LEU A 165 -0.78 -5.32 -8.01
N GLU A 166 -1.74 -4.82 -7.24
CA GLU A 166 -2.39 -3.53 -7.43
C GLU A 166 -2.43 -2.78 -6.11
N SER A 167 -2.16 -1.47 -6.12
CA SER A 167 -2.16 -0.65 -4.90
C SER A 167 -2.87 0.67 -5.13
N TYR A 168 -3.46 1.20 -4.05
CA TYR A 168 -3.99 2.54 -3.95
C TYR A 168 -3.46 3.18 -2.67
N VAL A 169 -2.42 4.00 -2.81
CA VAL A 169 -1.66 4.55 -1.69
C VAL A 169 -1.11 3.42 -0.82
N ASP A 170 -1.54 3.29 0.43
CA ASP A 170 -1.15 2.29 1.41
C ASP A 170 -1.93 0.97 1.30
N ASP A 171 -3.10 0.98 0.68
CA ASP A 171 -3.89 -0.23 0.43
C ASP A 171 -3.29 -1.02 -0.74
N SER A 172 -2.93 -2.28 -0.50
CA SER A 172 -2.39 -3.17 -1.54
C SER A 172 -3.20 -4.44 -1.66
N LYS A 173 -3.28 -4.99 -2.87
CA LYS A 173 -3.97 -6.25 -3.12
C LYS A 173 -3.25 -7.08 -4.17
N ILE A 174 -3.25 -8.39 -3.96
CA ILE A 174 -2.78 -9.35 -4.95
C ILE A 174 -3.93 -10.18 -5.49
N LEU A 175 -3.90 -10.42 -6.80
CA LEU A 175 -4.87 -11.24 -7.52
C LEU A 175 -4.16 -12.41 -8.19
N LEU A 176 -4.63 -13.62 -7.93
CA LEU A 176 -4.13 -14.83 -8.57
C LEU A 176 -5.31 -15.67 -9.10
N SER A 177 -5.35 -15.87 -10.41
CA SER A 177 -6.39 -16.65 -11.08
C SER A 177 -5.94 -18.09 -11.34
N PHE A 178 -6.83 -19.07 -11.13
CA PHE A 178 -6.48 -20.49 -11.16
C PHE A 178 -7.66 -21.39 -11.55
N THR A 179 -7.41 -22.65 -11.88
CA THR A 179 -8.42 -23.70 -12.10
C THR A 179 -8.52 -24.63 -10.90
N VAL A 180 -9.61 -25.41 -10.76
CA VAL A 180 -9.73 -26.44 -9.68
C VAL A 180 -8.55 -27.42 -9.71
N ALA A 181 -8.10 -27.81 -10.91
CA ALA A 181 -6.98 -28.73 -11.07
C ALA A 181 -5.65 -28.19 -10.51
N ASN A 182 -5.52 -26.87 -10.38
CA ASN A 182 -4.29 -26.20 -9.96
C ASN A 182 -4.37 -25.63 -8.53
N VAL A 183 -5.30 -26.10 -7.69
CA VAL A 183 -5.49 -25.57 -6.33
C VAL A 183 -4.23 -25.72 -5.46
N ASP A 184 -3.50 -26.83 -5.57
CA ASP A 184 -2.27 -27.01 -4.77
C ASP A 184 -1.16 -26.04 -5.23
N CYS A 185 -1.04 -25.85 -6.55
CA CYS A 185 -0.14 -24.86 -7.12
C CYS A 185 -0.51 -23.43 -6.68
N LEU A 186 -1.80 -23.08 -6.67
CA LEU A 186 -2.29 -21.82 -6.13
C LEU A 186 -1.83 -21.60 -4.69
N LYS A 187 -2.03 -22.59 -3.80
CA LYS A 187 -1.67 -22.48 -2.38
C LYS A 187 -0.18 -22.12 -2.24
N GLN A 188 0.68 -22.86 -2.94
CA GLN A 188 2.12 -22.62 -2.96
C GLN A 188 2.48 -21.25 -3.52
N GLN A 189 2.00 -20.90 -4.72
CA GLN A 189 2.33 -19.65 -5.41
C GLN A 189 1.90 -18.40 -4.62
N ARG A 190 0.70 -18.47 -4.03
CA ARG A 190 0.15 -17.41 -3.19
C ARG A 190 0.96 -17.21 -1.91
N GLU A 191 1.36 -18.30 -1.26
CA GLU A 191 2.18 -18.24 -0.03
C GLU A 191 3.60 -17.75 -0.33
N GLU A 192 4.17 -18.16 -1.47
CA GLU A 192 5.45 -17.64 -1.95
C GLU A 192 5.38 -16.11 -2.18
N ASP A 193 4.40 -15.62 -2.94
CA ASP A 193 4.23 -14.19 -3.18
C ASP A 193 4.01 -13.41 -1.87
N LEU A 194 3.20 -13.93 -0.94
CA LEU A 194 2.98 -13.29 0.35
C LEU A 194 4.26 -13.24 1.20
N TYR A 195 5.05 -14.30 1.20
CA TYR A 195 6.34 -14.34 1.89
C TYR A 195 7.31 -13.31 1.31
N LEU A 196 7.41 -13.23 -0.02
CA LEU A 196 8.29 -12.27 -0.71
C LEU A 196 7.84 -10.82 -0.48
N ILE A 197 6.53 -10.55 -0.49
CA ILE A 197 5.97 -9.25 -0.13
C ILE A 197 6.31 -8.91 1.33
N ALA A 198 6.13 -9.84 2.26
CA ALA A 198 6.45 -9.62 3.67
C ALA A 198 7.94 -9.34 3.88
N ASN A 199 8.81 -10.09 3.21
CA ASN A 199 10.25 -9.85 3.27
C ASN A 199 10.61 -8.47 2.71
N SER A 200 10.06 -8.11 1.54
CA SER A 200 10.26 -6.79 0.92
C SER A 200 9.75 -5.64 1.80
N CYS A 201 8.58 -5.81 2.42
CA CYS A 201 8.09 -4.84 3.41
C CYS A 201 9.04 -4.72 4.60
N SER A 202 9.50 -5.84 5.16
CA SER A 202 10.45 -5.86 6.29
C SER A 202 11.78 -5.18 5.94
N GLU A 203 12.35 -5.46 4.77
CA GLU A 203 13.59 -4.84 4.28
C GLU A 203 13.42 -3.32 4.08
N ASN A 204 12.21 -2.88 3.72
CA ASN A 204 11.86 -1.47 3.60
C ASN A 204 11.27 -0.90 4.92
N GLU A 205 11.40 -1.58 6.07
CA GLU A 205 10.88 -1.14 7.37
C GLU A 205 9.36 -0.82 7.38
N LEU A 206 8.60 -1.45 6.49
CA LEU A 206 7.14 -1.43 6.48
C LEU A 206 6.59 -2.62 7.27
N LEU A 207 5.51 -2.36 7.99
CA LEU A 207 4.85 -3.36 8.82
C LEU A 207 3.53 -3.78 8.18
N ILE A 208 3.38 -5.07 7.89
CA ILE A 208 2.10 -5.62 7.45
C ILE A 208 1.24 -5.94 8.69
N ASN A 209 -0.06 -5.69 8.60
CA ASN A 209 -1.05 -6.09 9.58
C ASN A 209 -1.73 -7.39 9.16
N PRO A 210 -1.27 -8.56 9.62
CA PRO A 210 -1.87 -9.83 9.21
C PRO A 210 -3.32 -9.98 9.72
N GLY A 211 -3.66 -9.43 10.90
CA GLY A 211 -5.02 -9.47 11.44
C GLY A 211 -6.04 -8.62 10.65
N LYS A 212 -5.58 -7.57 9.97
CA LYS A 212 -6.41 -6.75 9.06
C LYS A 212 -6.33 -7.19 7.60
N THR A 213 -5.36 -8.03 7.24
CA THR A 213 -5.27 -8.62 5.91
C THR A 213 -6.50 -9.50 5.66
N LYS A 214 -7.15 -9.32 4.51
CA LYS A 214 -8.36 -10.08 4.14
C LYS A 214 -8.09 -10.95 2.93
N TYR A 215 -8.71 -12.11 2.92
CA TYR A 215 -8.62 -13.04 1.81
C TYR A 215 -10.02 -13.38 1.32
N MET A 216 -10.21 -13.39 0.00
CA MET A 216 -11.47 -13.69 -0.67
C MET A 216 -11.22 -14.67 -1.82
N LEU A 217 -12.12 -15.64 -1.96
CA LEU A 217 -12.19 -16.52 -3.11
C LEU A 217 -13.39 -16.15 -3.96
N ILE A 218 -13.15 -15.78 -5.21
CA ILE A 218 -14.18 -15.26 -6.11
C ILE A 218 -14.29 -16.18 -7.33
N GLY A 219 -15.53 -16.54 -7.67
CA GLY A 219 -15.88 -17.42 -8.77
C GLY A 219 -17.39 -17.60 -8.86
N THR A 220 -17.88 -18.33 -9.85
CA THR A 220 -19.32 -18.68 -9.89
C THR A 220 -19.67 -19.62 -8.74
N ARG A 221 -20.93 -19.58 -8.27
CA ARG A 221 -21.39 -20.45 -7.18
C ARG A 221 -21.14 -21.95 -7.45
N GLN A 222 -21.35 -22.37 -8.69
CA GLN A 222 -21.12 -23.75 -9.14
C GLN A 222 -19.64 -24.13 -9.10
N ASN A 223 -18.75 -23.18 -9.46
CA ASN A 223 -17.32 -23.39 -9.42
C ASN A 223 -16.83 -23.45 -7.97
N LEU A 224 -17.25 -22.53 -7.11
CA LEU A 224 -16.80 -22.45 -5.70
C LEU A 224 -17.14 -23.71 -4.90
N GLN A 225 -18.22 -24.41 -5.23
CA GLN A 225 -18.58 -25.69 -4.62
C GLN A 225 -17.59 -26.83 -4.94
N GLN A 226 -16.74 -26.67 -5.95
CA GLN A 226 -15.74 -27.66 -6.35
C GLN A 226 -14.41 -27.47 -5.62
N LEU A 227 -14.21 -26.35 -4.92
CA LEU A 227 -12.98 -26.10 -4.17
C LEU A 227 -12.94 -26.96 -2.89
N PRO A 228 -11.73 -27.33 -2.43
CA PRO A 228 -11.57 -27.96 -1.13
C PRO A 228 -12.15 -27.11 0.01
N VAL A 229 -12.58 -27.78 1.08
CA VAL A 229 -13.17 -27.14 2.26
C VAL A 229 -12.18 -26.21 2.97
N ASP A 230 -10.90 -26.56 2.97
CA ASP A 230 -9.84 -25.76 3.58
C ASP A 230 -8.98 -25.05 2.53
N MET A 231 -9.19 -23.73 2.44
CA MET A 231 -8.44 -22.82 1.58
C MET A 231 -7.69 -21.75 2.37
N THR A 232 -7.46 -21.96 3.67
CA THR A 232 -6.78 -21.00 4.55
C THR A 232 -5.38 -20.59 4.08
N ILE A 233 -4.90 -19.47 4.62
CA ILE A 233 -3.53 -18.96 4.45
C ILE A 233 -2.89 -18.89 5.84
N ASN A 234 -1.65 -19.36 5.98
CA ASN A 234 -0.83 -19.00 7.12
C ASN A 234 0.09 -17.84 6.72
N PHE A 235 -0.09 -16.68 7.34
CA PHE A 235 0.64 -15.47 7.01
C PHE A 235 1.04 -14.71 8.26
N LEU A 236 2.35 -14.54 8.48
CA LEU A 236 2.92 -13.84 9.64
C LEU A 236 2.33 -14.32 10.98
N ASN A 237 2.28 -15.64 11.18
CA ASN A 237 1.71 -16.33 12.36
C ASN A 237 0.19 -16.17 12.56
N GLU A 238 -0.53 -15.62 11.59
CA GLU A 238 -1.99 -15.58 11.59
C GLU A 238 -2.56 -16.56 10.55
N THR A 239 -3.66 -17.21 10.89
CA THR A 239 -4.42 -18.02 9.93
C THR A 239 -5.56 -17.17 9.36
N ILE A 240 -5.46 -16.84 8.08
CA ILE A 240 -6.46 -16.04 7.36
C ILE A 240 -7.41 -16.98 6.62
N THR A 241 -8.68 -16.95 7.00
CA THR A 241 -9.75 -17.68 6.34
C THR A 241 -10.34 -16.86 5.19
N PRO A 242 -10.78 -17.51 4.09
CA PRO A 242 -11.53 -16.81 3.06
C PRO A 242 -12.79 -16.18 3.67
N SER A 243 -12.96 -14.88 3.48
CA SER A 243 -14.16 -14.16 3.90
C SER A 243 -15.36 -14.70 3.13
N PRO A 244 -16.53 -14.86 3.78
CA PRO A 244 -17.74 -15.21 3.06
C PRO A 244 -17.99 -14.14 2.01
N LEU A 245 -18.25 -14.56 0.76
CA LEU A 245 -18.60 -13.64 -0.30
C LEU A 245 -19.74 -12.73 0.19
N PRO A 246 -19.71 -11.41 -0.09
CA PRO A 246 -20.91 -10.62 0.03
C PRO A 246 -21.97 -11.36 -0.79
N LYS A 247 -23.09 -11.68 -0.15
CA LYS A 247 -24.28 -12.16 -0.87
C LYS A 247 -24.70 -10.99 -1.76
N ILE A 248 -24.24 -10.99 -3.01
CA ILE A 248 -24.78 -10.13 -4.06
C ILE A 248 -26.14 -10.71 -4.44
#